data_AF-A0A936EZX0-F1
#
_entry.id   AF-A0A936EZX0-F1
#
_cell.length_a   1.000
_cell.length_b   1.000
_cell.length_c   1.000
_cell.angle_alpha   90.00
_cell.angle_beta   90.00
_cell.angle_gamma   90.00
#
_symmetry.space_group_name_H-M   'P 1'
#
loop_
_entity.id
_entity.type
_entity.pdbx_description
1 polymer ?
#
loop_
_entity_poly.entity_id
_entity_poly.type
_entity_poly.pdbx_seq_one_letter_code
_entity_poly.pdbx_strand_id
1 'polypeptide(L)'
;MILLVAPAPPFMPPTFEGDPGAQVPLEEALRAALAATADQGAWPAGPWRVHLHAEVAAFERATGAPPGRSGQWMGEVLHLRPWEQLKRRDLGAILRHELTHRRLTGLELRRWEEEARCLWAESHRRLPKAWPPAPAPALQARLDRALAGGTTREQAWAYRWLRAWLRSQPLPAAPGLAQAPEAWVKEALTAAETVTVVWPAERLRGPLMVNGQRLPHRIGKSWRFQGHVRFPADFPLRDLRGLVRISAESQGWRLVWTAPRAAWIAAATEGELGADAPFEARRALAAVLGRWLEGHPRQHEGGALCPLTHCAVVRGAASADTAGAVAVSPELNLDARWAFFTGSAGGRRLSPRGVWGVGPNETGLASEVPGDRWATWERTLSATQVAALKRDVKPGLKPGQLGLSLGDSGPYAVEGLRLAAGRRFGWTTWPSNACDGDIQPDGSLRLHGRGWGHNVGLCLATARFRAGQGATAEQILAEAFPVSWRLP
;
A
#
# COMPACT_ATOMS: atom_id res chain seq x y z
N MET A 1 41.76 -37.63 24.01
CA MET A 1 41.53 -37.90 22.58
C MET A 1 41.92 -36.65 21.82
N ILE A 2 43.13 -36.61 21.24
CA ILE A 2 43.65 -35.47 20.49
C ILE A 2 42.98 -35.51 19.11
N LEU A 3 42.02 -34.61 18.86
CA LEU A 3 41.43 -34.41 17.54
C LEU A 3 42.50 -33.78 16.65
N LEU A 4 43.14 -34.61 15.82
CA LEU A 4 43.94 -34.16 14.68
C LEU A 4 43.03 -33.38 13.75
N VAL A 5 43.17 -32.05 13.76
CA VAL A 5 42.56 -31.17 12.75
C VAL A 5 43.15 -31.58 11.40
N ALA A 6 42.32 -32.12 10.52
CA ALA A 6 42.74 -32.42 9.15
C ALA A 6 43.35 -31.14 8.53
N PRO A 7 44.51 -31.24 7.86
CA PRO A 7 45.12 -30.07 7.23
C PRO A 7 44.11 -29.45 6.25
N ALA A 8 44.00 -28.12 6.27
CA ALA A 8 43.14 -27.39 5.35
C ALA A 8 43.45 -27.83 3.91
N PRO A 9 42.44 -28.05 3.06
CA PRO A 9 42.68 -28.45 1.68
C PRO A 9 43.60 -27.42 1.00
N PRO A 10 44.51 -27.86 0.12
CA PRO A 10 45.43 -26.97 -0.57
C PRO A 10 44.64 -25.88 -1.31
N PHE A 11 45.14 -24.65 -1.27
CA PHE A 11 44.55 -23.52 -1.99
C PHE A 11 44.40 -23.90 -3.47
N MET A 12 43.16 -24.11 -3.91
CA MET A 12 42.84 -24.22 -5.32
C MET A 12 42.67 -22.81 -5.87
N PRO A 13 43.59 -22.32 -6.71
CA PRO A 13 43.48 -20.98 -7.27
C PRO A 13 42.18 -20.86 -8.06
N PRO A 14 41.42 -19.77 -7.89
CA PRO A 14 40.27 -19.52 -8.72
C PRO A 14 40.70 -19.22 -10.15
N THR A 15 39.75 -19.37 -11.07
CA THR A 15 39.91 -18.77 -12.40
C THR A 15 39.55 -17.29 -12.34
N PHE A 16 40.42 -16.44 -12.91
CA PHE A 16 40.26 -14.99 -12.90
C PHE A 16 39.69 -14.48 -14.22
N GLU A 17 38.74 -13.57 -14.12
CA GLU A 17 38.18 -12.80 -15.23
C GLU A 17 38.22 -11.30 -14.86
N GLY A 18 38.64 -10.45 -15.79
CA GLY A 18 38.71 -8.99 -15.59
C GLY A 18 40.10 -8.43 -15.84
N ASP A 19 40.53 -7.47 -15.02
CA ASP A 19 41.80 -6.74 -15.16
C ASP A 19 43.03 -7.66 -14.97
N PRO A 20 43.85 -7.90 -16.01
CA PRO A 20 45.04 -8.75 -15.92
C PRO A 20 46.10 -8.20 -14.95
N GLY A 21 46.18 -6.88 -14.79
CA GLY A 21 47.13 -6.23 -13.89
C GLY A 21 46.79 -6.39 -12.41
N ALA A 22 45.56 -6.79 -12.10
CA ALA A 22 45.09 -7.03 -10.74
C ALA A 22 45.27 -8.47 -10.26
N GLN A 23 45.53 -9.42 -11.17
CA GLN A 23 45.47 -10.85 -10.88
C GLN A 23 46.47 -11.27 -9.79
N VAL A 24 47.76 -11.00 -10.00
CA VAL A 24 48.83 -11.41 -9.07
C VAL A 24 48.61 -10.88 -7.64
N PRO A 25 48.42 -9.56 -7.40
CA PRO A 25 48.20 -9.06 -6.04
C PRO A 25 46.88 -9.55 -5.42
N LEU A 26 45.85 -9.80 -6.23
CA LEU A 26 44.57 -10.31 -5.75
C LEU A 26 44.66 -11.80 -5.37
N GLU A 27 45.39 -12.61 -6.13
CA GLU A 27 45.69 -14.02 -5.82
C GLU A 27 46.43 -14.16 -4.49
N GLU A 28 47.45 -13.33 -4.27
CA GLU A 28 48.20 -13.33 -3.01
C GLU A 28 47.30 -12.97 -1.83
N ALA A 29 46.48 -11.92 -1.97
CA ALA A 29 45.54 -11.51 -0.94
C ALA A 29 44.46 -12.58 -0.66
N LEU A 30 43.98 -13.27 -1.70
CA LEU A 30 43.02 -14.37 -1.58
C LEU A 30 43.62 -15.56 -0.86
N ARG A 31 44.86 -15.94 -1.19
CA ARG A 31 45.57 -17.03 -0.49
C ARG A 31 45.69 -16.74 1.00
N ALA A 32 46.12 -15.51 1.35
CA ALA A 32 46.24 -15.09 2.74
C ALA A 32 44.87 -15.06 3.45
N ALA A 33 43.82 -14.57 2.79
CA ALA A 33 42.48 -14.50 3.38
C ALA A 33 41.81 -15.90 3.52
N LEU A 34 42.05 -16.82 2.58
CA LEU A 34 41.57 -18.21 2.67
C LEU A 34 42.19 -18.95 3.84
N ALA A 35 43.50 -18.77 4.06
CA ALA A 35 44.18 -19.32 5.22
C ALA A 35 43.63 -18.71 6.52
N ALA A 36 43.44 -17.39 6.56
CA ALA A 36 42.96 -16.68 7.74
C ALA A 36 41.48 -16.96 8.10
N THR A 37 40.70 -17.56 7.18
CA THR A 37 39.30 -17.91 7.40
C THR A 37 39.08 -19.42 7.57
N ALA A 38 40.15 -20.23 7.59
CA ALA A 38 40.06 -21.70 7.66
C ALA A 38 39.22 -22.19 8.85
N ASP A 39 39.34 -21.55 10.01
CA ASP A 39 38.61 -21.92 11.23
C ASP A 39 37.11 -21.59 11.19
N GLN A 40 36.64 -20.81 10.19
CA GLN A 40 35.22 -20.38 10.12
C GLN A 40 34.28 -21.47 9.60
N GLY A 41 34.81 -22.47 8.88
CA GLY A 41 34.04 -23.52 8.24
C GLY A 41 34.79 -24.17 7.09
N ALA A 42 34.29 -25.32 6.63
CA ALA A 42 34.86 -26.00 5.47
C ALA A 42 34.75 -25.13 4.21
N TRP A 43 35.75 -25.23 3.33
CA TRP A 43 35.64 -24.61 2.00
C TRP A 43 34.81 -25.52 1.09
N PRO A 44 33.80 -25.01 0.36
CA PRO A 44 33.03 -25.83 -0.58
C PRO A 44 33.91 -26.47 -1.65
N ALA A 45 33.63 -27.72 -1.99
CA ALA A 45 34.33 -28.44 -3.04
C ALA A 45 33.96 -27.90 -4.43
N GLY A 46 34.90 -27.94 -5.37
CA GLY A 46 34.69 -27.57 -6.77
C GLY A 46 35.41 -26.28 -7.18
N PRO A 47 35.46 -26.02 -8.50
CA PRO A 47 36.09 -24.81 -9.03
C PRO A 47 35.24 -23.58 -8.71
N TRP A 48 35.92 -22.46 -8.48
CA TRP A 48 35.28 -21.17 -8.24
C TRP A 48 36.00 -20.08 -9.03
N ARG A 49 35.30 -18.96 -9.23
CA ARG A 49 35.75 -17.86 -10.08
C ARG A 49 35.82 -16.56 -9.33
N VAL A 50 36.74 -15.69 -9.75
CA VAL A 50 36.79 -14.29 -9.34
C VAL A 50 36.59 -13.43 -10.57
N HIS A 51 35.54 -12.61 -10.55
CA HIS A 51 35.25 -11.68 -11.63
C HIS A 51 35.43 -10.24 -11.15
N LEU A 52 36.45 -9.56 -11.69
CA LEU A 52 36.76 -8.18 -11.39
C LEU A 52 36.12 -7.26 -12.42
N HIS A 53 35.12 -6.49 -12.00
CA HIS A 53 34.38 -5.62 -12.91
C HIS A 53 35.19 -4.40 -13.31
N ALA A 54 35.18 -4.01 -14.58
CA ALA A 54 35.84 -2.79 -15.05
C ALA A 54 35.18 -1.50 -14.49
N GLU A 55 33.86 -1.55 -14.26
CA GLU A 55 33.09 -0.42 -13.74
C GLU A 55 32.22 -0.81 -12.55
N VAL A 56 32.01 0.14 -11.64
CA VAL A 56 31.08 -0.01 -10.51
C VAL A 56 29.68 -0.36 -10.98
N ALA A 57 29.19 0.30 -12.04
CA ALA A 57 27.86 0.08 -12.55
C ALA A 57 27.70 -1.35 -13.12
N ALA A 58 28.75 -1.92 -13.70
CA ALA A 58 28.75 -3.31 -14.16
C ALA A 58 28.66 -4.29 -12.98
N PHE A 59 29.43 -4.06 -11.91
CA PHE A 59 29.34 -4.83 -10.67
C PHE A 59 27.93 -4.79 -10.07
N GLU A 60 27.34 -3.60 -9.93
CA GLU A 60 26.00 -3.41 -9.35
C GLU A 60 24.91 -4.06 -10.20
N ARG A 61 25.01 -4.00 -11.54
CA ARG A 61 24.09 -4.70 -12.44
C ARG A 61 24.22 -6.22 -12.35
N ALA A 62 25.44 -6.74 -12.29
CA ALA A 62 25.69 -8.18 -12.28
C ALA A 62 25.30 -8.85 -10.96
N THR A 63 25.39 -8.13 -9.84
CA THR A 63 25.19 -8.70 -8.49
C THR A 63 23.90 -8.23 -7.81
N GLY A 64 23.30 -7.13 -8.27
CA GLY A 64 22.23 -6.45 -7.55
C GLY A 64 22.70 -5.78 -6.25
N ALA A 65 24.02 -5.71 -6.00
CA ALA A 65 24.59 -5.13 -4.79
C ALA A 65 24.23 -3.64 -4.62
N PRO A 66 23.99 -3.16 -3.38
CA PRO A 66 23.81 -1.75 -3.13
C PRO A 66 25.13 -0.96 -3.27
N PRO A 67 25.06 0.38 -3.49
CA PRO A 67 26.25 1.22 -3.59
C PRO A 67 27.16 1.10 -2.37
N GLY A 68 28.47 0.97 -2.61
CA GLY A 68 29.49 0.92 -1.56
C GLY A 68 29.96 -0.47 -1.15
N ARG A 69 29.23 -1.54 -1.54
CA ARG A 69 29.66 -2.94 -1.37
C ARG A 69 30.87 -3.23 -2.26
N SER A 70 31.88 -3.91 -1.71
CA SER A 70 33.17 -4.17 -2.38
C SER A 70 33.24 -5.51 -3.10
N GLY A 71 32.50 -6.52 -2.63
CA GLY A 71 32.42 -7.84 -3.24
C GLY A 71 31.08 -8.52 -2.94
N GLN A 72 30.73 -9.53 -3.71
CA GLN A 72 29.55 -10.36 -3.47
C GLN A 72 29.67 -11.70 -4.20
N TRP A 73 29.24 -12.78 -3.55
CA TRP A 73 29.08 -14.08 -4.19
C TRP A 73 27.79 -14.20 -4.98
N MET A 74 27.89 -14.75 -6.19
CA MET A 74 26.77 -15.19 -7.03
C MET A 74 27.04 -16.63 -7.45
N GLY A 75 26.46 -17.58 -6.72
CA GLY A 75 26.79 -19.00 -6.87
C GLY A 75 28.28 -19.26 -6.60
N GLU A 76 28.99 -19.75 -7.61
CA GLU A 76 30.43 -20.10 -7.56
C GLU A 76 31.36 -18.95 -7.96
N VAL A 77 30.82 -17.75 -8.18
CA VAL A 77 31.58 -16.58 -8.64
C VAL A 77 31.62 -15.51 -7.55
N LEU A 78 32.83 -15.12 -7.13
CA LEU A 78 33.06 -13.92 -6.32
C LEU A 78 33.19 -12.73 -7.26
N HIS A 79 32.17 -11.88 -7.29
CA HIS A 79 32.19 -10.61 -8.02
C HIS A 79 32.87 -9.55 -7.16
N LEU A 80 33.81 -8.81 -7.75
CA LEU A 80 34.56 -7.75 -7.10
C LEU A 80 34.45 -6.43 -7.87
N ARG A 81 34.38 -5.32 -7.14
CA ARG A 81 34.42 -3.97 -7.73
C ARG A 81 35.76 -3.70 -8.47
N PRO A 82 35.83 -2.63 -9.29
CA PRO A 82 37.05 -2.30 -10.04
C PRO A 82 38.31 -2.23 -9.18
N TRP A 83 39.42 -2.77 -9.72
CA TRP A 83 40.71 -2.86 -9.04
C TRP A 83 41.16 -1.53 -8.44
N GLU A 84 41.03 -0.44 -9.20
CA GLU A 84 41.41 0.91 -8.78
C GLU A 84 40.73 1.37 -7.49
N GLN A 85 39.53 0.86 -7.18
CA GLN A 85 38.82 1.15 -5.94
C GLN A 85 39.22 0.20 -4.81
N LEU A 86 39.45 -1.07 -5.13
CA LEU A 86 39.80 -2.09 -4.15
C LEU A 86 41.21 -1.91 -3.60
N LYS A 87 42.19 -1.56 -4.46
CA LYS A 87 43.58 -1.34 -4.04
C LYS A 87 43.77 -0.18 -3.05
N ARG A 88 42.77 0.70 -2.94
CA ARG A 88 42.74 1.83 -1.99
C ARG A 88 42.07 1.49 -0.65
N ARG A 89 41.57 0.25 -0.49
CA ARG A 89 40.90 -0.25 0.72
C ARG A 89 41.73 -1.38 1.34
N ASP A 90 41.36 -1.80 2.54
CA ASP A 90 41.88 -3.04 3.12
C ASP A 90 41.29 -4.25 2.38
N LEU A 91 41.94 -4.64 1.29
CA LEU A 91 41.57 -5.79 0.48
C LEU A 91 41.55 -7.07 1.31
N GLY A 92 42.47 -7.23 2.25
CA GLY A 92 42.52 -8.40 3.13
C GLY A 92 41.25 -8.52 3.98
N ALA A 93 40.78 -7.43 4.58
CA ALA A 93 39.53 -7.42 5.35
C ALA A 93 38.31 -7.72 4.49
N ILE A 94 38.22 -7.12 3.29
CA ILE A 94 37.14 -7.37 2.32
C ILE A 94 37.10 -8.85 1.93
N LEU A 95 38.24 -9.43 1.56
CA LEU A 95 38.30 -10.82 1.13
C LEU A 95 37.99 -11.77 2.28
N ARG A 96 38.49 -11.51 3.50
CA ARG A 96 38.10 -12.33 4.67
C ARG A 96 36.59 -12.30 4.89
N HIS A 97 35.95 -11.14 4.80
CA HIS A 97 34.50 -11.00 4.91
C HIS A 97 33.76 -11.88 3.89
N GLU A 98 34.07 -11.74 2.59
CA GLU A 98 33.38 -12.49 1.53
C GLU A 98 33.68 -13.99 1.56
N LEU A 99 34.93 -14.39 1.87
CA LEU A 99 35.28 -15.81 1.98
C LEU A 99 34.63 -16.47 3.20
N THR A 100 34.40 -15.73 4.28
CA THR A 100 33.63 -16.24 5.43
C THR A 100 32.18 -16.53 5.04
N HIS A 101 31.49 -15.64 4.31
CA HIS A 101 30.16 -15.96 3.76
C HIS A 101 30.17 -17.30 3.02
N ARG A 102 31.16 -17.50 2.14
CA ARG A 102 31.26 -18.72 1.34
C ARG A 102 31.45 -19.98 2.20
N ARG A 103 32.26 -19.93 3.26
CA ARG A 103 32.48 -21.06 4.20
C ARG A 103 31.27 -21.38 5.07
N LEU A 104 30.41 -20.39 5.32
CA LEU A 104 29.20 -20.55 6.10
C LEU A 104 28.01 -21.05 5.26
N THR A 105 28.14 -21.06 3.93
CA THR A 105 27.15 -21.64 3.02
C THR A 105 26.78 -23.07 3.44
N GLY A 106 25.49 -23.32 3.66
CA GLY A 106 24.98 -24.65 4.06
C GLY A 106 24.91 -24.87 5.57
N LEU A 107 25.45 -23.96 6.38
CA LEU A 107 25.11 -23.88 7.80
C LEU A 107 23.80 -23.09 7.90
N GLU A 108 22.77 -23.64 8.56
CA GLU A 108 21.44 -23.03 8.72
C GLU A 108 21.46 -21.84 9.72
N LEU A 109 22.37 -20.89 9.49
CA LEU A 109 22.54 -19.72 10.32
C LEU A 109 21.51 -18.65 9.98
N ARG A 110 21.11 -17.89 11.01
CA ARG A 110 20.36 -16.66 10.78
C ARG A 110 21.27 -15.62 10.13
N ARG A 111 20.69 -14.75 9.32
CA ARG A 111 21.43 -13.73 8.57
C ARG A 111 22.27 -12.81 9.48
N TRP A 112 21.73 -12.42 10.63
CA TRP A 112 22.47 -11.60 11.59
C TRP A 112 23.69 -12.33 12.17
N GLU A 113 23.61 -13.64 12.35
CA GLU A 113 24.69 -14.45 12.90
C GLU A 113 25.78 -14.68 11.86
N GLU A 114 25.40 -14.98 10.62
CA GLU A 114 26.32 -15.09 9.49
C GLU A 114 27.11 -13.78 9.28
N GLU A 115 26.42 -12.65 9.22
CA GLU A 115 27.06 -11.33 9.09
C GLU A 115 27.96 -10.99 10.29
N ALA A 116 27.59 -11.38 11.51
CA ALA A 116 28.44 -11.19 12.68
C ALA A 116 29.78 -11.95 12.56
N ARG A 117 29.75 -13.18 12.04
CA ARG A 117 30.95 -13.98 11.79
C ARG A 117 31.82 -13.35 10.69
N CYS A 118 31.20 -12.82 9.63
CA CYS A 118 31.92 -12.12 8.56
C CYS A 118 32.58 -10.83 9.06
N LEU A 119 31.86 -10.03 9.86
CA LEU A 119 32.40 -8.81 10.50
C LEU A 119 33.55 -9.11 11.48
N TRP A 120 33.51 -10.26 12.17
CA TRP A 120 34.61 -10.67 13.02
C TRP A 120 35.87 -10.97 12.20
N ALA A 121 35.72 -11.70 11.09
CA ALA A 121 36.81 -12.09 10.19
C ALA A 121 37.50 -10.89 9.51
N GLU A 122 36.81 -9.76 9.35
CA GLU A 122 37.44 -8.52 8.88
C GLU A 122 38.61 -8.08 9.75
N SER A 123 38.52 -8.23 11.07
CA SER A 123 39.52 -7.72 12.03
C SER A 123 40.33 -8.81 12.73
N HIS A 124 39.90 -10.08 12.64
CA HIS A 124 40.51 -11.19 13.37
C HIS A 124 40.77 -12.39 12.45
N ARG A 125 41.91 -13.07 12.68
CA ARG A 125 42.33 -14.27 11.93
C ARG A 125 41.98 -15.58 12.62
N ARG A 126 41.39 -15.52 13.82
CA ARG A 126 41.02 -16.67 14.64
C ARG A 126 39.62 -16.47 15.19
N LEU A 127 38.91 -17.56 15.45
CA LEU A 127 37.62 -17.52 16.14
C LEU A 127 37.76 -16.93 17.55
N PRO A 128 36.72 -16.27 18.07
CA PRO A 128 36.71 -15.88 19.48
C PRO A 128 36.65 -17.13 20.36
N LYS A 129 37.22 -17.06 21.56
CA LYS A 129 37.14 -18.16 22.55
C LYS A 129 35.67 -18.50 22.91
N ALA A 130 34.82 -17.48 22.94
CA ALA A 130 33.38 -17.61 23.08
C ALA A 130 32.70 -16.44 22.34
N TRP A 131 31.58 -16.72 21.67
CA TRP A 131 30.74 -15.66 21.12
C TRP A 131 29.95 -14.97 22.24
N PRO A 132 29.66 -13.67 22.12
CA PRO A 132 28.74 -13.02 23.05
C PRO A 132 27.36 -13.70 23.03
N PRO A 133 26.56 -13.58 24.11
CA PRO A 133 25.24 -14.20 24.17
C PRO A 133 24.33 -13.66 23.06
N ALA A 134 23.54 -14.57 22.47
CA ALA A 134 22.61 -14.21 21.42
C ALA A 134 21.59 -13.16 21.92
N PRO A 135 21.25 -12.14 21.12
CA PRO A 135 20.25 -11.14 21.50
C PRO A 135 18.85 -11.78 21.57
N ALA A 136 17.90 -11.08 22.20
CA ALA A 136 16.51 -11.55 22.27
C ALA A 136 15.91 -11.84 20.88
N PRO A 137 15.01 -12.84 20.72
CA PRO A 137 14.49 -13.26 19.42
C PRO A 137 13.88 -12.13 18.56
N ALA A 138 13.21 -11.16 19.20
CA ALA A 138 12.65 -10.00 18.52
C ALA A 138 13.73 -9.09 17.89
N LEU A 139 14.86 -8.92 18.57
CA LEU A 139 16.00 -8.16 18.07
C LEU A 139 16.72 -8.93 16.95
N GLN A 140 16.87 -10.24 17.09
CA GLN A 140 17.39 -11.10 16.01
C GLN A 140 16.58 -10.93 14.72
N ALA A 141 15.24 -10.97 14.80
CA ALA A 141 14.37 -10.79 13.64
C ALA A 141 14.47 -9.38 13.02
N ARG A 142 14.70 -8.35 13.85
CA ARG A 142 14.94 -6.98 13.36
C ARG A 142 16.29 -6.85 12.65
N LEU A 143 17.35 -7.47 13.20
CA LEU A 143 18.68 -7.49 12.59
C LEU A 143 18.65 -8.24 11.25
N ASP A 144 17.99 -9.40 11.17
CA ASP A 144 17.82 -10.12 9.90
C ASP A 144 17.17 -9.26 8.82
N ARG A 145 16.08 -8.56 9.16
CA ARG A 145 15.40 -7.64 8.23
C ARG A 145 16.30 -6.46 7.85
N ALA A 146 17.02 -5.89 8.80
CA ALA A 146 17.89 -4.73 8.57
C ALA A 146 19.10 -5.09 7.67
N LEU A 147 19.68 -6.28 7.85
CA LEU A 147 20.80 -6.78 7.05
C LEU A 147 20.34 -7.35 5.69
N ALA A 148 19.07 -7.71 5.57
CA ALA A 148 18.42 -8.02 4.29
C ALA A 148 18.11 -6.78 3.44
N GLY A 149 17.90 -5.63 4.08
CA GLY A 149 17.75 -4.36 3.40
C GLY A 149 19.08 -3.86 2.82
N GLY A 150 19.03 -3.18 1.66
CA GLY A 150 20.16 -2.43 1.13
C GLY A 150 20.51 -1.18 1.97
N THR A 151 21.24 -0.24 1.38
CA THR A 151 21.79 0.97 2.02
C THR A 151 20.73 1.84 2.72
N THR A 152 20.42 1.50 3.98
CA THR A 152 19.43 2.15 4.84
C THR A 152 20.04 2.56 6.18
N ARG A 153 19.40 3.50 6.90
CA ARG A 153 19.81 3.87 8.27
C ARG A 153 19.74 2.66 9.22
N GLU A 154 18.75 1.80 9.02
CA GLU A 154 18.58 0.51 9.70
C GLU A 154 19.74 -0.45 9.43
N GLN A 155 20.17 -0.61 8.17
CA GLN A 155 21.32 -1.45 7.84
C GLN A 155 22.61 -0.90 8.48
N ALA A 156 22.83 0.42 8.39
CA ALA A 156 23.98 1.07 9.00
C ALA A 156 23.97 0.91 10.54
N TRP A 157 22.80 0.99 11.17
CA TRP A 157 22.67 0.67 12.59
C TRP A 157 22.96 -0.79 12.87
N ALA A 158 22.41 -1.73 12.10
CA ALA A 158 22.63 -3.16 12.32
C ALA A 158 24.13 -3.50 12.28
N TYR A 159 24.87 -2.96 11.30
CA TYR A 159 26.32 -3.11 11.24
C TYR A 159 27.04 -2.49 12.44
N ARG A 160 26.67 -1.28 12.88
CA ARG A 160 27.23 -0.66 14.10
C ARG A 160 26.89 -1.48 15.35
N TRP A 161 25.68 -2.00 15.42
CA TRP A 161 25.19 -2.80 16.54
C TRP A 161 25.94 -4.11 16.63
N LEU A 162 26.09 -4.84 15.53
CA LEU A 162 26.86 -6.09 15.47
C LEU A 162 28.33 -5.85 15.87
N ARG A 163 28.97 -4.78 15.36
CA ARG A 163 30.35 -4.45 15.74
C ARG A 163 30.48 -4.12 17.23
N ALA A 164 29.53 -3.41 17.82
CA ALA A 164 29.51 -3.14 19.26
C ALA A 164 29.28 -4.42 20.08
N TRP A 165 28.34 -5.26 19.65
CA TRP A 165 28.02 -6.56 20.27
C TRP A 165 29.23 -7.50 20.26
N LEU A 166 29.93 -7.64 19.13
CA LEU A 166 31.15 -8.44 19.00
C LEU A 166 32.27 -7.96 19.93
N ARG A 167 32.31 -6.66 20.24
CA ARG A 167 33.34 -6.05 21.09
C ARG A 167 32.91 -5.90 22.55
N SER A 168 31.72 -6.37 22.92
CA SER A 168 31.12 -6.12 24.24
C SER A 168 31.11 -4.63 24.62
N GLN A 169 30.89 -3.76 23.63
CA GLN A 169 30.79 -2.31 23.79
C GLN A 169 29.34 -1.87 23.99
N PRO A 170 29.10 -0.64 24.51
CA PRO A 170 27.76 -0.07 24.58
C PRO A 170 27.03 -0.17 23.24
N LEU A 171 25.87 -0.82 23.26
CA LEU A 171 25.12 -1.09 22.05
C LEU A 171 24.51 0.21 21.53
N PRO A 172 24.72 0.56 20.24
CA PRO A 172 24.15 1.78 19.69
C PRO A 172 22.62 1.67 19.73
N ALA A 173 22.00 2.75 20.19
CA ALA A 173 20.55 2.88 20.16
C ALA A 173 20.05 2.56 18.76
N ALA A 174 19.04 1.70 18.70
CA ALA A 174 18.36 1.46 17.44
C ALA A 174 17.85 2.79 16.91
N PRO A 175 17.95 3.07 15.59
CA PRO A 175 17.22 4.17 15.03
C PRO A 175 15.78 3.96 15.48
N GLY A 176 15.25 4.92 16.23
CA GLY A 176 13.84 4.91 16.52
C GLY A 176 13.10 4.83 15.20
N LEU A 177 11.93 4.19 15.17
CA LEU A 177 10.88 4.76 14.31
C LEU A 177 10.86 6.22 14.69
N ALA A 178 11.35 7.11 13.81
CA ALA A 178 11.61 8.48 14.21
C ALA A 178 10.37 9.07 14.89
N GLN A 179 10.45 9.26 16.21
CA GLN A 179 9.89 10.44 16.83
C GLN A 179 10.86 11.55 16.41
N ALA A 180 10.33 12.53 15.69
CA ALA A 180 11.08 13.69 15.26
C ALA A 180 11.57 14.48 16.48
N PRO A 181 12.74 15.14 16.39
CA PRO A 181 13.17 16.06 17.44
C PRO A 181 12.16 17.19 17.59
N GLU A 182 11.86 17.53 18.84
CA GLU A 182 11.05 18.68 19.23
C GLU A 182 11.68 19.98 18.69
N ALA A 183 11.04 20.53 17.67
CA ALA A 183 10.92 21.96 17.48
C ALA A 183 9.43 22.23 17.38
N TRP A 184 8.87 22.78 18.46
CA TRP A 184 7.45 23.01 18.64
C TRP A 184 6.93 24.08 17.67
N VAL A 185 5.88 23.73 16.93
CA VAL A 185 4.61 24.49 16.89
C VAL A 185 3.47 23.47 16.93
N LYS A 186 2.61 23.57 17.95
CA LYS A 186 1.26 22.95 18.11
C LYS A 186 0.62 22.68 16.73
N GLU A 187 0.18 21.48 16.34
CA GLU A 187 -0.79 20.59 16.99
C GLU A 187 -0.48 19.13 16.58
N ALA A 188 -0.21 18.26 17.55
CA ALA A 188 -0.26 16.83 17.32
C ALA A 188 -1.73 16.41 17.19
N LEU A 189 -2.24 16.31 15.96
CA LEU A 189 -3.53 15.66 15.71
C LEU A 189 -3.40 14.21 16.18
N THR A 190 -4.23 13.83 17.13
CA THR A 190 -4.25 12.49 17.69
C THR A 190 -4.64 11.48 16.62
N ALA A 191 -4.26 10.20 16.75
CA ALA A 191 -4.62 9.16 15.78
C ALA A 191 -6.14 9.03 15.54
N ALA A 192 -6.97 9.52 16.48
CA ALA A 192 -8.42 9.63 16.37
C ALA A 192 -8.91 10.70 15.35
N GLU A 193 -8.04 11.59 14.89
CA GLU A 193 -8.36 12.70 14.00
C GLU A 193 -7.79 12.52 12.58
N THR A 194 -7.19 11.37 12.29
CA THR A 194 -6.59 11.09 10.99
C THR A 194 -7.31 9.98 10.26
N VAL A 195 -7.50 10.17 8.95
CA VAL A 195 -8.09 9.19 8.05
C VAL A 195 -6.99 8.62 7.16
N THR A 196 -6.96 7.30 7.01
CA THR A 196 -6.03 6.62 6.11
C THR A 196 -6.78 6.06 4.90
N VAL A 197 -6.32 6.41 3.70
CA VAL A 197 -6.87 5.95 2.42
C VAL A 197 -5.84 5.10 1.69
N VAL A 198 -6.25 3.97 1.13
CA VAL A 198 -5.37 3.01 0.45
C VAL A 198 -5.80 2.78 -0.98
N TRP A 199 -4.91 3.10 -1.92
CA TRP A 199 -5.00 2.65 -3.31
C TRP A 199 -4.22 1.33 -3.43
N PRO A 200 -4.88 0.23 -3.84
CA PRO A 200 -4.23 -1.06 -3.96
C PRO A 200 -3.36 -1.12 -5.23
N ALA A 201 -2.33 -1.97 -5.21
CA ALA A 201 -1.26 -1.97 -6.19
C ALA A 201 -1.73 -2.23 -7.62
N GLU A 202 -2.71 -3.11 -7.80
CA GLU A 202 -3.24 -3.51 -9.10
C GLU A 202 -3.86 -2.36 -9.91
N ARG A 203 -4.18 -1.24 -9.25
CA ARG A 203 -4.78 -0.04 -9.86
C ARG A 203 -3.78 1.01 -10.29
N LEU A 204 -2.55 0.98 -9.80
CA LEU A 204 -1.52 1.97 -10.09
C LEU A 204 -0.36 1.25 -10.78
N ARG A 205 -0.39 1.21 -12.12
CA ARG A 205 0.60 0.51 -12.95
C ARG A 205 1.50 1.49 -13.68
N GLY A 206 2.67 1.01 -14.10
CA GLY A 206 3.62 1.77 -14.90
C GLY A 206 4.67 2.52 -14.08
N PRO A 207 5.55 3.31 -14.74
CA PRO A 207 6.53 4.13 -14.05
C PRO A 207 5.82 5.23 -13.25
N LEU A 208 6.06 5.28 -11.95
CA LEU A 208 5.45 6.28 -11.09
C LEU A 208 6.36 7.49 -10.95
N MET A 209 5.87 8.65 -11.37
CA MET A 209 6.50 9.94 -11.11
C MET A 209 5.83 10.59 -9.89
N VAL A 210 6.62 11.12 -8.98
CA VAL A 210 6.14 11.86 -7.81
C VAL A 210 7.00 13.09 -7.61
N ASN A 211 6.39 14.27 -7.53
CA ASN A 211 7.10 15.55 -7.42
C ASN A 211 8.17 15.74 -8.51
N GLY A 212 7.90 15.28 -9.74
CA GLY A 212 8.83 15.35 -10.86
C GLY A 212 9.96 14.30 -10.83
N GLN A 213 9.99 13.41 -9.83
CA GLN A 213 10.99 12.35 -9.73
C GLN A 213 10.41 10.98 -10.07
N ARG A 214 11.13 10.22 -10.90
CA ARG A 214 10.77 8.83 -11.21
C ARG A 214 11.11 7.92 -10.04
N LEU A 215 10.12 7.23 -9.50
CA LEU A 215 10.33 6.20 -8.50
C LEU A 215 10.69 4.87 -9.19
N PRO A 216 11.82 4.24 -8.84
CA PRO A 216 12.19 2.96 -9.42
C PRO A 216 11.27 1.86 -8.89
N HIS A 217 10.56 1.14 -9.76
CA HIS A 217 9.73 0.00 -9.36
C HIS A 217 10.62 -1.16 -8.94
N ARG A 218 10.83 -1.31 -7.63
CA ARG A 218 11.58 -2.41 -7.02
C ARG A 218 10.71 -3.00 -5.91
N ILE A 219 10.21 -4.21 -6.11
CA ILE A 219 9.26 -4.86 -5.19
C ILE A 219 9.78 -4.81 -3.75
N GLY A 220 8.92 -4.42 -2.82
CA GLY A 220 9.26 -4.27 -1.39
C GLY A 220 9.87 -2.92 -1.02
N LYS A 221 10.28 -2.10 -2.00
CA LYS A 221 10.73 -0.73 -1.75
C LYS A 221 9.53 0.16 -1.41
N SER A 222 9.73 1.07 -0.46
CA SER A 222 8.73 2.09 -0.11
C SER A 222 9.34 3.48 -0.03
N TRP A 223 8.52 4.48 -0.33
CA TRP A 223 8.84 5.89 -0.29
C TRP A 223 7.84 6.58 0.62
N ARG A 224 8.32 7.54 1.40
CA ARG A 224 7.50 8.35 2.30
C ARG A 224 7.68 9.81 1.93
N PHE A 225 6.56 10.48 1.69
CA PHE A 225 6.48 11.90 1.38
C PHE A 225 5.66 12.58 2.47
N GLN A 226 6.07 13.78 2.85
CA GLN A 226 5.36 14.62 3.81
C GLN A 226 5.13 15.99 3.18
N GLY A 227 3.92 16.54 3.34
CA GLY A 227 3.54 17.83 2.77
C GLY A 227 2.80 17.66 1.44
N HIS A 228 3.15 18.46 0.44
CA HIS A 228 2.51 18.43 -0.87
C HIS A 228 3.16 17.38 -1.78
N VAL A 229 2.35 16.46 -2.28
CA VAL A 229 2.76 15.36 -3.15
C VAL A 229 2.00 15.49 -4.46
N ARG A 230 2.71 15.67 -5.57
CA ARG A 230 2.14 15.88 -6.91
C ARG A 230 2.43 14.69 -7.79
N PHE A 231 1.45 14.34 -8.61
CA PHE A 231 1.52 13.28 -9.58
C PHE A 231 1.36 13.88 -10.99
N PRO A 232 1.76 13.14 -12.04
CA PRO A 232 1.52 13.53 -13.43
C PRO A 232 0.06 13.74 -13.77
N ALA A 233 -0.21 14.50 -14.83
CA ALA A 233 -1.58 14.78 -15.29
C ALA A 233 -2.33 13.54 -15.78
N ASP A 234 -1.61 12.54 -16.30
CA ASP A 234 -2.11 11.24 -16.72
C ASP A 234 -2.30 10.24 -15.57
N PHE A 235 -1.88 10.61 -14.36
CA PHE A 235 -2.09 9.81 -13.16
C PHE A 235 -3.51 10.01 -12.61
N PRO A 236 -4.19 8.96 -12.07
CA PRO A 236 -5.56 9.07 -11.56
C PRO A 236 -5.71 9.99 -10.33
N LEU A 237 -4.60 10.42 -9.74
CA LEU A 237 -4.55 11.42 -8.67
C LEU A 237 -3.74 12.61 -9.17
N ARG A 238 -4.17 13.83 -8.86
CA ARG A 238 -3.41 15.04 -9.22
C ARG A 238 -2.36 15.37 -8.17
N ASP A 239 -2.80 15.48 -6.93
CA ASP A 239 -1.94 15.83 -5.81
C ASP A 239 -2.56 15.40 -4.48
N LEU A 240 -1.77 15.32 -3.42
CA LEU A 240 -2.21 15.01 -2.06
C LEU A 240 -1.46 15.89 -1.06
N ARG A 241 -2.12 16.21 0.06
CA ARG A 241 -1.52 16.94 1.18
C ARG A 241 -1.49 16.05 2.41
N GLY A 242 -0.36 16.01 3.12
CA GLY A 242 -0.21 15.23 4.35
C GLY A 242 0.87 14.16 4.20
N LEU A 243 0.62 12.98 4.77
CA LEU A 243 1.56 11.87 4.73
C LEU A 243 1.17 10.93 3.59
N VAL A 244 2.05 10.75 2.61
CA VAL A 244 1.87 9.77 1.53
C VAL A 244 2.97 8.73 1.60
N ARG A 245 2.59 7.46 1.66
CA ARG A 245 3.49 6.32 1.53
C ARG A 245 3.17 5.60 0.24
N ILE A 246 4.21 5.27 -0.51
CA ILE A 246 4.07 4.53 -1.77
C ILE A 246 4.96 3.31 -1.65
N SER A 247 4.47 2.12 -1.97
CA SER A 247 5.26 0.89 -2.02
C SER A 247 5.14 0.23 -3.39
N ALA A 248 6.27 -0.25 -3.90
CA ALA A 248 6.30 -1.05 -5.11
C ALA A 248 5.96 -2.50 -4.75
N GLU A 249 4.94 -3.04 -5.39
CA GLU A 249 4.43 -4.40 -5.22
C GLU A 249 4.42 -5.12 -6.57
N SER A 250 4.23 -6.45 -6.55
CA SER A 250 4.25 -7.27 -7.77
C SER A 250 3.20 -6.85 -8.80
N GLN A 251 2.04 -6.35 -8.35
CA GLN A 251 0.92 -5.94 -9.20
C GLN A 251 0.93 -4.45 -9.58
N GLY A 252 1.87 -3.66 -9.07
CA GLY A 252 1.95 -2.21 -9.32
C GLY A 252 2.44 -1.41 -8.10
N TRP A 253 1.80 -0.28 -7.82
CA TRP A 253 2.15 0.63 -6.73
C TRP A 253 1.03 0.73 -5.71
N ARG A 254 1.28 0.32 -4.47
CA ARG A 254 0.36 0.60 -3.38
C ARG A 254 0.61 2.02 -2.88
N LEU A 255 -0.44 2.82 -2.75
CA LEU A 255 -0.38 4.17 -2.20
C LEU A 255 -1.24 4.23 -0.95
N VAL A 256 -0.66 4.76 0.13
CA VAL A 256 -1.32 4.98 1.41
C VAL A 256 -1.23 6.46 1.75
N TRP A 257 -2.36 7.12 1.88
CA TRP A 257 -2.46 8.52 2.25
C TRP A 257 -3.05 8.64 3.64
N THR A 258 -2.38 9.33 4.55
CA THR A 258 -2.88 9.66 5.88
C THR A 258 -2.99 11.17 6.00
N ALA A 259 -4.19 11.65 6.34
CA ALA A 259 -4.51 13.07 6.43
C ALA A 259 -5.45 13.37 7.60
N PRO A 260 -5.51 14.63 8.06
CA PRO A 260 -6.54 15.07 9.00
C PRO A 260 -7.94 14.77 8.46
N ARG A 261 -8.89 14.48 9.35
CA ARG A 261 -10.29 14.22 9.01
C ARG A 261 -10.89 15.30 8.11
N ALA A 262 -10.69 16.57 8.44
CA ALA A 262 -11.19 17.68 7.63
C ALA A 262 -10.60 17.69 6.20
N ALA A 263 -9.31 17.38 6.05
CA ALA A 263 -8.65 17.31 4.76
C ALA A 263 -9.16 16.15 3.90
N TRP A 264 -9.44 14.99 4.53
CA TRP A 264 -10.09 13.88 3.84
C TRP A 264 -11.52 14.22 3.42
N ILE A 265 -12.33 14.80 4.32
CA ILE A 265 -13.71 15.21 4.01
C ILE A 265 -13.71 16.19 2.84
N ALA A 266 -12.81 17.16 2.81
CA ALA A 266 -12.69 18.11 1.71
C ALA A 266 -12.33 17.40 0.39
N ALA A 267 -11.31 16.52 0.41
CA ALA A 267 -10.86 15.79 -0.77
C ALA A 267 -11.95 14.85 -1.33
N ALA A 268 -12.68 14.19 -0.44
CA ALA A 268 -13.82 13.33 -0.79
C ALA A 268 -15.00 14.14 -1.33
N THR A 269 -15.34 15.26 -0.69
CA THR A 269 -16.41 16.16 -1.13
C THR A 269 -16.17 16.65 -2.56
N GLU A 270 -14.96 17.11 -2.85
CA GLU A 270 -14.59 17.55 -4.19
C GLU A 270 -14.48 16.41 -5.19
N GLY A 271 -13.98 15.25 -4.77
CA GLY A 271 -13.87 14.07 -5.63
C GLY A 271 -15.22 13.50 -6.08
N GLU A 272 -16.23 13.58 -5.21
CA GLU A 272 -17.60 13.13 -5.47
C GLU A 272 -18.45 14.16 -6.23
N LEU A 273 -18.40 15.43 -5.83
CA LEU A 273 -19.23 16.47 -6.43
C LEU A 273 -18.59 17.15 -7.64
N GLY A 274 -17.26 17.17 -7.72
CA GLY A 274 -16.51 18.00 -8.66
C GLY A 274 -16.14 19.37 -8.09
N ALA A 275 -15.07 19.96 -8.63
CA ALA A 275 -14.54 21.25 -8.20
C ALA A 275 -15.48 22.44 -8.51
N ASP A 276 -16.42 22.30 -9.43
CA ASP A 276 -17.40 23.31 -9.83
C ASP A 276 -18.70 23.28 -9.00
N ALA A 277 -18.80 22.37 -8.02
CA ALA A 277 -20.03 22.18 -7.26
C ALA A 277 -20.43 23.43 -6.45
N PRO A 278 -21.73 23.74 -6.33
CA PRO A 278 -22.18 24.86 -5.49
C PRO A 278 -21.74 24.71 -4.03
N PHE A 279 -21.48 25.84 -3.36
CA PHE A 279 -20.99 25.88 -1.98
C PHE A 279 -21.89 25.10 -0.99
N GLU A 280 -23.21 25.30 -1.05
CA GLU A 280 -24.16 24.60 -0.17
C GLU A 280 -24.23 23.09 -0.43
N ALA A 281 -24.02 22.64 -1.67
CA ALA A 281 -23.93 21.21 -1.97
C ALA A 281 -22.67 20.59 -1.35
N ARG A 282 -21.53 21.32 -1.36
CA ARG A 282 -20.30 20.90 -0.69
C ARG A 282 -20.49 20.83 0.83
N ARG A 283 -21.13 21.84 1.45
CA ARG A 283 -21.47 21.85 2.88
C ARG A 283 -22.34 20.65 3.27
N ALA A 284 -23.39 20.36 2.49
CA ALA A 284 -24.28 19.23 2.75
C ALA A 284 -23.54 17.88 2.68
N LEU A 285 -22.76 17.63 1.63
CA LEU A 285 -21.99 16.40 1.53
C LEU A 285 -20.90 16.29 2.61
N ALA A 286 -20.24 17.39 2.95
CA ALA A 286 -19.24 17.43 4.01
C ALA A 286 -19.82 16.98 5.36
N ALA A 287 -21.02 17.47 5.71
CA ALA A 287 -21.73 17.06 6.92
C ALA A 287 -22.04 15.55 6.92
N VAL A 288 -22.51 15.01 5.78
CA VAL A 288 -22.78 13.57 5.62
C VAL A 288 -21.50 12.74 5.76
N LEU A 289 -20.42 13.10 5.08
CA LEU A 289 -19.13 12.41 5.16
C LEU A 289 -18.53 12.48 6.56
N GLY A 290 -18.68 13.62 7.22
CA GLY A 290 -18.36 13.79 8.64
C GLY A 290 -19.08 12.74 9.45
N ARG A 291 -20.41 12.69 9.38
CA ARG A 291 -21.19 11.74 10.17
C ARG A 291 -20.96 10.27 9.76
N TRP A 292 -20.74 10.00 8.49
CA TRP A 292 -20.44 8.67 7.95
C TRP A 292 -19.16 8.06 8.56
N LEU A 293 -18.11 8.88 8.73
CA LEU A 293 -16.86 8.46 9.36
C LEU A 293 -17.01 8.00 10.82
N GLU A 294 -18.07 8.38 11.52
CA GLU A 294 -18.31 7.91 12.89
C GLU A 294 -18.89 6.50 12.92
N GLY A 295 -19.64 6.11 11.88
CA GLY A 295 -20.32 4.82 11.79
C GLY A 295 -19.56 3.73 11.02
N HIS A 296 -18.70 4.11 10.07
CA HIS A 296 -18.20 3.21 9.02
C HIS A 296 -16.75 2.67 9.09
N PRO A 297 -15.78 3.20 9.87
CA PRO A 297 -14.40 2.70 9.89
C PRO A 297 -14.20 1.25 10.35
N ARG A 298 -15.26 0.51 10.71
CA ARG A 298 -15.17 -0.90 11.16
C ARG A 298 -15.29 -1.92 10.02
N GLN A 299 -15.51 -1.50 8.78
CA GLN A 299 -15.77 -2.40 7.65
C GLN A 299 -14.51 -2.77 6.82
N HIS A 300 -13.35 -2.20 7.15
CA HIS A 300 -12.07 -2.52 6.50
C HIS A 300 -11.03 -2.99 7.52
N GLU A 301 -10.16 -3.91 7.10
CA GLU A 301 -9.04 -4.39 7.92
C GLU A 301 -8.13 -3.22 8.32
N GLY A 302 -8.01 -2.96 9.63
CA GLY A 302 -7.25 -1.84 10.17
C GLY A 302 -7.89 -0.45 10.00
N GLY A 303 -9.16 -0.36 9.55
CA GLY A 303 -9.92 0.90 9.46
C GLY A 303 -9.55 1.82 8.29
N ALA A 304 -8.79 1.33 7.32
CA ALA A 304 -8.42 2.09 6.12
C ALA A 304 -9.58 2.23 5.13
N LEU A 305 -9.70 3.39 4.48
CA LEU A 305 -10.72 3.65 3.46
C LEU A 305 -10.19 3.38 2.05
N CYS A 306 -11.09 3.06 1.12
CA CYS A 306 -10.75 3.00 -0.30
C CYS A 306 -11.09 4.33 -1.01
N PRO A 307 -10.39 4.68 -2.10
CA PRO A 307 -10.51 5.98 -2.77
C PRO A 307 -11.59 6.01 -3.85
N LEU A 308 -12.60 5.16 -3.72
CA LEU A 308 -13.55 4.83 -4.77
C LEU A 308 -14.97 4.98 -4.26
N THR A 309 -15.92 4.80 -5.17
CA THR A 309 -17.38 4.84 -4.94
C THR A 309 -17.89 3.87 -3.86
N HIS A 310 -17.06 2.98 -3.32
CA HIS A 310 -17.42 2.16 -2.16
C HIS A 310 -17.30 2.92 -0.82
N CYS A 311 -16.33 3.83 -0.68
CA CYS A 311 -16.21 4.69 0.51
C CYS A 311 -16.50 6.14 0.13
N ALA A 312 -15.53 6.80 -0.50
CA ALA A 312 -15.72 8.07 -1.18
C ALA A 312 -14.59 8.24 -2.21
N VAL A 313 -14.92 8.87 -3.33
CA VAL A 313 -13.97 9.17 -4.39
C VAL A 313 -13.01 10.26 -3.94
N VAL A 314 -11.71 9.98 -4.01
CA VAL A 314 -10.63 10.96 -3.78
C VAL A 314 -9.81 11.09 -5.06
N ARG A 315 -9.80 12.28 -5.65
CA ARG A 315 -9.06 12.58 -6.91
C ARG A 315 -7.82 13.45 -6.70
N GLY A 316 -7.70 14.06 -5.52
CA GLY A 316 -6.57 14.87 -5.14
C GLY A 316 -6.85 15.67 -3.88
N ALA A 317 -5.98 16.63 -3.56
CA ALA A 317 -6.25 17.60 -2.52
C ALA A 317 -7.40 18.52 -2.97
N ALA A 318 -8.22 18.94 -2.02
CA ALA A 318 -9.33 19.83 -2.30
C ALA A 318 -8.87 21.27 -2.53
N SER A 319 -9.68 22.02 -3.29
CA SER A 319 -9.58 23.47 -3.40
C SER A 319 -9.82 24.18 -2.06
N ALA A 320 -9.36 25.43 -1.97
CA ALA A 320 -9.61 26.27 -0.79
C ALA A 320 -11.11 26.50 -0.55
N ASP A 321 -11.90 26.64 -1.62
CA ASP A 321 -13.35 26.81 -1.54
C ASP A 321 -14.04 25.60 -0.91
N THR A 322 -13.64 24.39 -1.32
CA THR A 322 -14.17 23.16 -0.70
C THR A 322 -13.73 23.05 0.75
N ALA A 323 -12.47 23.38 1.07
CA ALA A 323 -11.99 23.37 2.45
C ALA A 323 -12.77 24.38 3.33
N GLY A 324 -13.07 25.57 2.80
CA GLY A 324 -13.92 26.56 3.44
C GLY A 324 -15.34 26.03 3.70
N ALA A 325 -15.95 25.37 2.72
CA ALA A 325 -17.28 24.75 2.89
C ALA A 325 -17.28 23.67 3.98
N VAL A 326 -16.24 22.84 4.05
CA VAL A 326 -16.11 21.81 5.10
C VAL A 326 -16.01 22.45 6.50
N ALA A 327 -15.22 23.53 6.63
CA ALA A 327 -15.01 24.19 7.91
C ALA A 327 -16.29 24.77 8.52
N VAL A 328 -17.28 25.14 7.69
CA VAL A 328 -18.59 25.67 8.13
C VAL A 328 -19.75 24.72 7.81
N SER A 329 -19.45 23.43 7.59
CA SER A 329 -20.49 22.43 7.36
C SER A 329 -21.37 22.26 8.61
N PRO A 330 -22.69 22.11 8.46
CA PRO A 330 -23.58 21.97 9.60
C PRO A 330 -23.36 20.66 10.33
N GLU A 331 -23.67 20.64 11.63
CA GLU A 331 -23.75 19.39 12.37
C GLU A 331 -24.95 18.57 11.88
N LEU A 332 -24.73 17.27 11.63
CA LEU A 332 -25.77 16.37 11.15
C LEU A 332 -26.25 15.47 12.29
N ASN A 333 -27.35 15.85 12.93
CA ASN A 333 -28.05 15.01 13.89
C ASN A 333 -28.77 13.85 13.16
N LEU A 334 -28.03 12.77 12.93
CA LEU A 334 -28.45 11.56 12.24
C LEU A 334 -27.77 10.36 12.90
N ASP A 335 -28.36 9.17 12.96
CA ASP A 335 -27.59 7.99 13.33
C ASP A 335 -26.48 7.73 12.29
N ALA A 336 -25.23 7.68 12.73
CA ALA A 336 -24.05 7.55 11.85
C ALA A 336 -24.10 6.29 10.96
N ARG A 337 -24.85 5.25 11.36
CA ARG A 337 -25.07 4.04 10.56
C ARG A 337 -25.86 4.30 9.28
N TRP A 338 -26.63 5.39 9.22
CA TRP A 338 -27.52 5.72 8.11
C TRP A 338 -27.07 6.95 7.32
N ALA A 339 -25.87 7.48 7.60
CA ALA A 339 -25.29 8.64 6.92
C ALA A 339 -24.79 8.32 5.50
N PHE A 340 -25.68 7.84 4.64
CA PHE A 340 -25.36 7.44 3.27
C PHE A 340 -25.55 8.58 2.27
N PHE A 341 -24.88 8.47 1.12
CA PHE A 341 -25.08 9.34 -0.03
C PHE A 341 -24.98 8.52 -1.33
N THR A 342 -25.61 8.99 -2.40
CA THR A 342 -25.68 8.32 -3.70
C THR A 342 -25.49 9.33 -4.82
N GLY A 343 -24.88 8.93 -5.94
CA GLY A 343 -24.58 9.85 -7.03
C GLY A 343 -25.84 10.48 -7.64
N SER A 344 -26.84 9.67 -7.96
CA SER A 344 -28.16 10.15 -8.37
C SER A 344 -29.25 9.21 -7.87
N ALA A 345 -30.40 9.76 -7.50
CA ALA A 345 -31.60 8.98 -7.21
C ALA A 345 -32.50 8.78 -8.45
N GLY A 346 -32.31 9.55 -9.53
CA GLY A 346 -33.17 9.52 -10.73
C GLY A 346 -34.66 9.74 -10.42
N GLY A 347 -34.98 10.51 -9.37
CA GLY A 347 -36.35 10.70 -8.89
C GLY A 347 -36.91 9.57 -8.03
N ARG A 348 -36.16 8.49 -7.75
CA ARG A 348 -36.58 7.38 -6.87
C ARG A 348 -35.53 7.11 -5.79
N ARG A 349 -35.83 7.53 -4.55
CA ARG A 349 -35.03 7.17 -3.37
C ARG A 349 -35.50 5.86 -2.75
N LEU A 350 -34.58 5.16 -2.10
CA LEU A 350 -34.81 3.93 -1.37
C LEU A 350 -34.47 4.13 0.11
N SER A 351 -35.10 3.33 0.97
CA SER A 351 -34.84 3.35 2.40
C SER A 351 -33.71 2.38 2.76
N PRO A 352 -33.01 2.59 3.90
CA PRO A 352 -32.04 1.63 4.40
C PRO A 352 -32.62 0.22 4.55
N ARG A 353 -33.87 0.11 5.04
CA ARG A 353 -34.57 -1.16 5.13
C ARG A 353 -34.78 -1.80 3.76
N GLY A 354 -35.20 -1.03 2.76
CA GLY A 354 -35.37 -1.51 1.39
C GLY A 354 -34.07 -2.05 0.79
N VAL A 355 -32.93 -1.43 1.06
CA VAL A 355 -31.65 -1.84 0.45
C VAL A 355 -30.95 -2.95 1.23
N TRP A 356 -30.89 -2.85 2.56
CA TRP A 356 -30.07 -3.73 3.41
C TRP A 356 -30.88 -4.61 4.37
N GLY A 357 -32.21 -4.48 4.37
CA GLY A 357 -33.13 -5.22 5.25
C GLY A 357 -33.12 -4.76 6.70
N VAL A 358 -32.45 -3.64 7.00
CA VAL A 358 -32.29 -3.10 8.36
C VAL A 358 -32.32 -1.58 8.34
N GLY A 359 -32.73 -0.98 9.46
CA GLY A 359 -32.78 0.47 9.63
C GLY A 359 -34.15 1.10 9.32
N PRO A 360 -34.17 2.44 9.14
CA PRO A 360 -35.37 3.20 8.84
C PRO A 360 -36.08 2.72 7.58
N ASN A 361 -37.41 2.78 7.60
CA ASN A 361 -38.24 2.42 6.45
C ASN A 361 -38.61 3.64 5.58
N GLU A 362 -38.61 4.83 6.17
CA GLU A 362 -38.92 6.08 5.47
C GLU A 362 -37.80 6.50 4.53
N THR A 363 -38.16 7.20 3.47
CA THR A 363 -37.25 7.80 2.50
C THR A 363 -37.30 9.33 2.60
N GLY A 364 -36.18 9.98 2.30
CA GLY A 364 -36.18 11.42 2.07
C GLY A 364 -36.94 11.82 0.81
N LEU A 365 -37.13 13.12 0.62
CA LEU A 365 -37.82 13.68 -0.54
C LEU A 365 -37.08 13.35 -1.83
N ALA A 366 -37.80 12.77 -2.79
CA ALA A 366 -37.29 12.49 -4.12
C ALA A 366 -37.72 13.61 -5.06
N SER A 367 -36.74 14.29 -5.66
CA SER A 367 -36.97 15.29 -6.70
C SER A 367 -36.27 14.83 -7.97
N GLU A 368 -36.98 14.87 -9.09
CA GLU A 368 -36.35 14.74 -10.41
C GLU A 368 -35.51 15.99 -10.68
N VAL A 369 -34.29 15.77 -11.16
CA VAL A 369 -33.36 16.84 -11.52
C VAL A 369 -33.39 16.99 -13.03
N PRO A 370 -33.77 18.16 -13.57
CA PRO A 370 -33.76 18.40 -15.01
C PRO A 370 -32.38 18.12 -15.62
N GLY A 371 -32.37 17.34 -16.71
CA GLY A 371 -31.13 16.99 -17.42
C GLY A 371 -30.25 15.96 -16.71
N ASP A 372 -30.70 15.34 -15.62
CA ASP A 372 -29.97 14.22 -15.01
C ASP A 372 -29.90 13.04 -15.98
N ARG A 373 -28.68 12.71 -16.42
CA ARG A 373 -28.41 11.57 -17.31
C ARG A 373 -28.82 10.22 -16.74
N TRP A 374 -29.04 10.15 -15.43
CA TRP A 374 -29.49 8.97 -14.72
C TRP A 374 -30.97 9.04 -14.32
N ALA A 375 -31.76 9.99 -14.83
CA ALA A 375 -33.19 10.05 -14.59
C ALA A 375 -33.87 8.71 -14.90
N THR A 376 -33.51 8.10 -16.04
CA THR A 376 -33.85 6.73 -16.42
C THR A 376 -32.68 6.07 -17.14
N TRP A 377 -32.63 4.74 -17.11
CA TRP A 377 -31.66 3.95 -17.87
C TRP A 377 -32.20 2.56 -18.18
N GLU A 378 -31.69 1.96 -19.25
CA GLU A 378 -31.91 0.56 -19.61
C GLU A 378 -30.58 -0.15 -19.83
N ARG A 379 -30.46 -1.39 -19.35
CA ARG A 379 -29.27 -2.24 -19.54
C ARG A 379 -29.68 -3.67 -19.82
N THR A 380 -28.93 -4.35 -20.67
CA THR A 380 -29.10 -5.78 -20.92
C THR A 380 -27.85 -6.51 -20.45
N LEU A 381 -28.04 -7.52 -19.60
CA LEU A 381 -26.99 -8.47 -19.24
C LEU A 381 -27.19 -9.74 -20.06
N SER A 382 -26.11 -10.24 -20.67
CA SER A 382 -26.16 -11.50 -21.43
C SER A 382 -26.48 -12.69 -20.53
N ALA A 383 -26.97 -13.79 -21.12
CA ALA A 383 -27.21 -15.04 -20.39
C ALA A 383 -25.97 -15.53 -19.61
N THR A 384 -24.77 -15.34 -20.17
CA THR A 384 -23.50 -15.67 -19.50
C THR A 384 -23.25 -14.80 -18.27
N GLN A 385 -23.57 -13.49 -18.34
CA GLN A 385 -23.45 -12.58 -17.21
C GLN A 385 -24.46 -12.94 -16.11
N VAL A 386 -25.71 -13.24 -16.49
CA VAL A 386 -26.76 -13.70 -15.57
C VAL A 386 -26.34 -14.98 -14.86
N ALA A 387 -25.83 -15.97 -15.60
CA ALA A 387 -25.35 -17.22 -15.02
C ALA A 387 -24.18 -17.01 -14.04
N ALA A 388 -23.30 -16.06 -14.31
CA ALA A 388 -22.24 -15.70 -13.37
C ALA A 388 -22.79 -15.07 -12.09
N LEU A 389 -23.76 -14.14 -12.19
CA LEU A 389 -24.39 -13.55 -11.01
C LEU A 389 -25.10 -14.58 -10.14
N LYS A 390 -25.78 -15.56 -10.75
CA LYS A 390 -26.43 -16.67 -10.02
C LYS A 390 -25.43 -17.51 -9.20
N ARG A 391 -24.18 -17.62 -9.64
CA ARG A 391 -23.11 -18.30 -8.90
C ARG A 391 -22.48 -17.41 -7.83
N ASP A 392 -22.32 -16.13 -8.13
CA ASP A 392 -21.59 -15.18 -7.27
C ASP A 392 -22.45 -14.64 -6.12
N VAL A 393 -23.79 -14.71 -6.22
CA VAL A 393 -24.73 -14.17 -5.22
C VAL A 393 -25.64 -15.27 -4.69
N LYS A 394 -25.76 -15.37 -3.37
CA LYS A 394 -26.67 -16.32 -2.72
C LYS A 394 -28.12 -15.79 -2.77
N PRO A 395 -29.12 -16.63 -3.15
CA PRO A 395 -30.52 -16.28 -3.01
C PRO A 395 -30.93 -16.04 -1.54
N GLY A 396 -31.95 -15.21 -1.35
CA GLY A 396 -32.53 -14.88 -0.04
C GLY A 396 -32.61 -13.39 0.21
N LEU A 397 -33.68 -12.98 0.90
CA LEU A 397 -33.95 -11.61 1.30
C LEU A 397 -34.10 -11.52 2.81
N LYS A 398 -33.67 -10.39 3.37
CA LYS A 398 -34.08 -9.99 4.71
C LYS A 398 -35.49 -9.37 4.67
N PRO A 399 -36.25 -9.39 5.77
CA PRO A 399 -37.56 -8.75 5.84
C PRO A 399 -37.53 -7.28 5.37
N GLY A 400 -38.38 -6.93 4.41
CA GLY A 400 -38.48 -5.59 3.85
C GLY A 400 -37.39 -5.19 2.85
N GLN A 401 -36.46 -6.09 2.52
CA GLN A 401 -35.43 -5.86 1.52
C GLN A 401 -35.97 -6.07 0.10
N LEU A 402 -35.55 -5.23 -0.85
CA LEU A 402 -35.86 -5.36 -2.27
C LEU A 402 -35.14 -6.56 -2.87
N GLY A 403 -35.88 -7.32 -3.69
CA GLY A 403 -35.36 -8.47 -4.39
C GLY A 403 -35.73 -8.50 -5.87
N LEU A 404 -34.90 -9.21 -6.63
CA LEU A 404 -35.12 -9.51 -8.04
C LEU A 404 -34.94 -11.01 -8.27
N SER A 405 -35.85 -11.62 -9.03
CA SER A 405 -35.69 -12.99 -9.51
C SER A 405 -34.99 -13.01 -10.87
N LEU A 406 -34.10 -13.98 -11.07
CA LEU A 406 -33.41 -14.23 -12.32
C LEU A 406 -34.01 -15.47 -12.98
N GLY A 407 -35.24 -15.35 -13.49
CA GLY A 407 -36.06 -16.46 -13.97
C GLY A 407 -36.59 -17.26 -12.79
N ASP A 408 -36.50 -18.58 -12.83
CA ASP A 408 -36.95 -19.46 -11.73
C ASP A 408 -36.01 -19.46 -10.51
N SER A 409 -34.99 -18.59 -10.50
CA SER A 409 -33.98 -18.54 -9.44
C SER A 409 -34.06 -17.21 -8.68
N GLY A 410 -33.99 -17.28 -7.35
CA GLY A 410 -34.10 -16.11 -6.47
C GLY A 410 -35.20 -16.29 -5.40
N PRO A 411 -35.69 -15.20 -4.81
CA PRO A 411 -35.26 -13.83 -5.05
C PRO A 411 -33.86 -13.54 -4.53
N TYR A 412 -33.15 -12.64 -5.20
CA TYR A 412 -31.83 -12.14 -4.79
C TYR A 412 -31.95 -10.70 -4.32
N ALA A 413 -31.21 -10.31 -3.27
CA ALA A 413 -31.11 -8.91 -2.89
C ALA A 413 -30.53 -8.07 -4.05
N VAL A 414 -31.25 -7.02 -4.46
CA VAL A 414 -30.84 -6.17 -5.61
C VAL A 414 -29.44 -5.58 -5.39
N GLU A 415 -29.14 -5.11 -4.19
CA GLU A 415 -27.81 -4.59 -3.84
C GLU A 415 -26.71 -5.65 -4.01
N GLY A 416 -27.01 -6.91 -3.68
CA GLY A 416 -26.07 -8.03 -3.86
C GLY A 416 -25.74 -8.25 -5.34
N LEU A 417 -26.76 -8.26 -6.19
CA LEU A 417 -26.60 -8.37 -7.65
C LEU A 417 -25.85 -7.17 -8.23
N ARG A 418 -26.23 -5.94 -7.85
CA ARG A 418 -25.59 -4.70 -8.31
C ARG A 418 -24.11 -4.66 -7.96
N LEU A 419 -23.75 -4.99 -6.72
CA LEU A 419 -22.36 -5.03 -6.27
C LEU A 419 -21.55 -6.13 -6.99
N ALA A 420 -22.14 -7.32 -7.20
CA ALA A 420 -21.49 -8.40 -7.94
C ALA A 420 -21.26 -8.03 -9.41
N ALA A 421 -22.28 -7.46 -10.07
CA ALA A 421 -22.17 -6.95 -11.44
C ALA A 421 -21.12 -5.84 -11.55
N GLY A 422 -21.13 -4.88 -10.62
CA GLY A 422 -20.17 -3.77 -10.57
C GLY A 422 -18.71 -4.23 -10.44
N ARG A 423 -18.45 -5.20 -9.55
CA ARG A 423 -17.11 -5.78 -9.37
C ARG A 423 -16.64 -6.58 -10.58
N ARG A 424 -17.55 -7.27 -11.26
CA ARG A 424 -17.20 -8.25 -12.30
C ARG A 424 -17.20 -7.67 -13.72
N PHE A 425 -18.18 -6.83 -14.02
CA PHE A 425 -18.45 -6.33 -15.38
C PHE A 425 -18.31 -4.81 -15.51
N GLY A 426 -18.19 -4.11 -14.38
CA GLY A 426 -18.11 -2.66 -14.31
C GLY A 426 -19.38 -2.02 -13.77
N TRP A 427 -19.22 -0.88 -13.10
CA TRP A 427 -20.29 -0.21 -12.35
C TRP A 427 -21.41 0.36 -13.24
N THR A 428 -21.21 0.47 -14.55
CA THR A 428 -22.23 0.93 -15.50
C THR A 428 -23.14 -0.18 -16.01
N THR A 429 -22.82 -1.45 -15.74
CA THR A 429 -23.62 -2.62 -16.14
C THR A 429 -24.93 -2.71 -15.34
N TRP A 430 -24.88 -2.37 -14.05
CA TRP A 430 -26.04 -2.29 -13.17
C TRP A 430 -25.97 -0.98 -12.37
N PRO A 431 -26.48 0.14 -12.94
CA PRO A 431 -26.22 1.47 -12.41
C PRO A 431 -26.74 1.72 -10.99
N SER A 432 -27.90 1.17 -10.63
CA SER A 432 -28.57 1.51 -9.38
C SER A 432 -29.45 0.40 -8.80
N ASN A 433 -29.91 0.60 -7.55
CA ASN A 433 -30.84 -0.32 -6.87
C ASN A 433 -32.31 -0.02 -7.15
N ALA A 434 -32.64 1.20 -7.57
CA ALA A 434 -33.98 1.58 -7.99
C ALA A 434 -34.23 1.10 -9.43
N CYS A 435 -34.36 -0.20 -9.58
CA CYS A 435 -34.56 -0.86 -10.87
C CYS A 435 -35.49 -2.05 -10.75
N ASP A 436 -36.04 -2.41 -11.89
CA ASP A 436 -36.85 -3.60 -12.13
C ASP A 436 -36.22 -4.36 -13.32
N GLY A 437 -36.59 -5.62 -13.51
CA GLY A 437 -35.92 -6.43 -14.52
C GLY A 437 -36.60 -7.74 -14.86
N ASP A 438 -36.47 -8.12 -16.13
CA ASP A 438 -37.16 -9.26 -16.72
C ASP A 438 -36.18 -10.15 -17.49
N ILE A 439 -36.20 -11.46 -17.19
CA ILE A 439 -35.48 -12.43 -17.98
C ILE A 439 -36.18 -12.60 -19.33
N GLN A 440 -35.39 -12.51 -20.39
CA GLN A 440 -35.80 -12.69 -21.77
C GLN A 440 -35.74 -14.17 -22.17
N PRO A 441 -36.41 -14.59 -23.26
CA PRO A 441 -36.42 -15.98 -23.71
C PRO A 441 -35.03 -16.58 -24.01
N ASP A 442 -34.07 -15.74 -24.40
CA ASP A 442 -32.67 -16.13 -24.65
C ASP A 442 -31.82 -16.25 -23.36
N GLY A 443 -32.44 -16.06 -22.19
CA GLY A 443 -31.79 -16.10 -20.88
C GLY A 443 -31.06 -14.80 -20.50
N SER A 444 -31.08 -13.77 -21.35
CA SER A 444 -30.58 -12.44 -21.00
C SER A 444 -31.50 -11.74 -19.99
N LEU A 445 -30.98 -10.79 -19.22
CA LEU A 445 -31.75 -9.96 -18.29
C LEU A 445 -31.85 -8.55 -18.84
N ARG A 446 -33.07 -8.08 -19.11
CA ARG A 446 -33.32 -6.66 -19.41
C ARG A 446 -33.67 -5.94 -18.12
N LEU A 447 -32.87 -4.92 -17.79
CA LEU A 447 -33.06 -4.05 -16.64
C LEU A 447 -33.53 -2.68 -17.11
N HIS A 448 -34.47 -2.11 -16.37
CA HIS A 448 -34.83 -0.70 -16.48
C HIS A 448 -34.82 -0.09 -15.08
N GLY A 449 -34.30 1.12 -14.95
CA GLY A 449 -34.13 1.71 -13.63
C GLY A 449 -33.84 3.19 -13.65
N ARG A 450 -33.57 3.72 -12.45
CA ARG A 450 -33.40 5.15 -12.18
C ARG A 450 -32.25 5.38 -11.20
N GLY A 451 -31.50 6.44 -11.43
CA GLY A 451 -30.39 6.88 -10.59
C GLY A 451 -29.09 6.12 -10.81
N TRP A 452 -28.14 6.39 -9.92
CA TRP A 452 -26.79 5.84 -9.88
C TRP A 452 -26.33 5.65 -8.43
N GLY A 453 -25.94 4.42 -8.08
CA GLY A 453 -25.60 4.03 -6.72
C GLY A 453 -26.74 3.31 -6.00
N HIS A 454 -26.72 3.29 -4.66
CA HIS A 454 -27.70 2.53 -3.88
C HIS A 454 -29.05 3.26 -3.68
N ASN A 455 -29.18 4.52 -4.12
CA ASN A 455 -30.39 5.36 -4.02
C ASN A 455 -30.81 5.75 -2.57
N VAL A 456 -29.91 5.67 -1.59
CA VAL A 456 -30.22 5.93 -0.16
C VAL A 456 -29.52 7.19 0.33
N GLY A 457 -30.16 7.94 1.22
CA GLY A 457 -29.58 9.13 1.85
C GLY A 457 -29.43 10.29 0.88
N LEU A 458 -28.37 11.10 1.02
CA LEU A 458 -28.16 12.31 0.21
C LEU A 458 -27.94 12.00 -1.28
N CYS A 459 -28.77 12.54 -2.16
CA CYS A 459 -28.58 12.47 -3.61
C CYS A 459 -27.69 13.63 -4.08
N LEU A 460 -26.51 13.33 -4.62
CA LEU A 460 -25.54 14.36 -5.04
C LEU A 460 -26.07 15.25 -6.17
N ALA A 461 -26.76 14.66 -7.16
CA ALA A 461 -27.40 15.41 -8.24
C ALA A 461 -28.45 16.40 -7.70
N THR A 462 -29.32 15.95 -6.78
CA THR A 462 -30.33 16.80 -6.15
C THR A 462 -29.68 17.88 -5.29
N ALA A 463 -28.62 17.56 -4.54
CA ALA A 463 -27.90 18.53 -3.72
C ALA A 463 -27.32 19.67 -4.58
N ARG A 464 -26.66 19.34 -5.70
CA ARG A 464 -26.18 20.35 -6.67
C ARG A 464 -27.32 21.19 -7.23
N PHE A 465 -28.41 20.56 -7.64
CA PHE A 465 -29.56 21.25 -8.22
C PHE A 465 -30.22 22.21 -7.23
N ARG A 466 -30.54 21.75 -6.02
CA ARG A 466 -31.17 22.56 -4.97
C ARG A 466 -30.27 23.70 -4.51
N ALA A 467 -28.96 23.45 -4.36
CA ALA A 467 -28.00 24.52 -4.06
C ALA A 467 -27.94 25.57 -5.18
N GLY A 468 -28.03 25.15 -6.45
CA GLY A 468 -28.16 26.07 -7.60
C GLY A 468 -29.45 26.89 -7.59
N GLN A 469 -30.50 26.43 -6.90
CA GLN A 469 -31.74 27.17 -6.64
C GLN A 469 -31.70 28.03 -5.36
N GLY A 470 -30.54 28.12 -4.71
CA GLY A 470 -30.37 28.89 -3.47
C GLY A 470 -30.76 28.16 -2.18
N ALA A 471 -31.01 26.85 -2.22
CA ALA A 471 -31.22 26.08 -1.00
C ALA A 471 -29.93 25.96 -0.18
N THR A 472 -30.06 26.13 1.13
CA THR A 472 -28.99 25.93 2.11
C THR A 472 -28.69 24.45 2.33
N ALA A 473 -27.49 24.13 2.82
CA ALA A 473 -27.12 22.76 3.20
C ALA A 473 -28.09 22.14 4.20
N GLU A 474 -28.56 22.92 5.17
CA GLU A 474 -29.51 22.50 6.20
C GLU A 474 -30.85 22.08 5.57
N GLN A 475 -31.36 22.84 4.61
CA GLN A 475 -32.56 22.48 3.85
C GLN A 475 -32.33 21.21 3.02
N ILE A 476 -31.21 21.12 2.30
CA ILE A 476 -30.86 19.95 1.48
C ILE A 476 -30.77 18.68 2.35
N LEU A 477 -30.17 18.77 3.54
CA LEU A 477 -30.04 17.67 4.48
C LEU A 477 -31.39 17.27 5.08
N ALA A 478 -32.23 18.24 5.44
CA ALA A 478 -33.58 17.97 5.94
C ALA A 478 -34.46 17.28 4.89
N GLU A 479 -34.33 17.64 3.61
CA GLU A 479 -35.00 16.95 2.50
C GLU A 479 -34.46 15.52 2.31
N ALA A 480 -33.15 15.31 2.50
CA ALA A 480 -32.51 14.02 2.28
C ALA A 480 -32.73 13.00 3.39
N PHE A 481 -32.83 13.44 4.65
CA PHE A 481 -32.86 12.57 5.83
C PHE A 481 -34.09 12.88 6.70
N PRO A 482 -35.12 12.01 6.68
CA PRO A 482 -36.28 12.13 7.56
C PRO A 482 -35.91 12.10 9.05
N VAL A 483 -36.77 12.68 9.89
CA VAL A 483 -36.58 12.70 11.35
C VAL A 483 -36.48 11.30 11.94
N SER A 484 -37.14 10.30 11.35
CA SER A 484 -37.09 8.89 11.77
C SER A 484 -35.70 8.24 11.64
N TRP A 485 -34.73 8.88 10.99
CA TRP A 485 -33.37 8.39 10.87
C TRP A 485 -32.45 8.88 12.01
N ARG A 486 -32.94 9.78 12.85
CA ARG A 486 -32.22 10.26 14.04
C ARG A 486 -32.21 9.18 15.12
N LEU A 487 -31.25 9.25 16.03
CA LEU A 487 -31.29 8.44 17.25
C LEU A 487 -32.50 8.90 18.08
N PRO A 488 -33.30 7.98 18.65
CA PRO A 488 -34.37 8.33 19.58
C PRO A 488 -33.85 9.01 20.85
#